data_AF-N9XW46-F1
#
_entry.id   AF-N9XW46-F1
#
_cell.length_a   1.000
_cell.length_b   1.000
_cell.length_c   1.000
_cell.angle_alpha   90.00
_cell.angle_beta   90.00
_cell.angle_gamma   90.00
#
_symmetry.space_group_name_H-M   'P 1'
#
loop_
_entity.id
_entity.type
_entity.pdbx_description
1 polymer ?
#
loop_
_entity_poly.entity_id
_entity_poly.type
_entity_poly.pdbx_seq_one_letter_code
_entity_poly.pdbx_strand_id
1 'polypeptide(L)'
;MDELSMKLNQHFAGKVVRKDLTQKLKQGANVPIYVLEYLLGMYCATDDEDSINAGVERVKNILADNFVRPDEAEKIKSKIREMSRYTVIDKLTVKLNEKKDIYVAEFSNLGLKNVEISANYVKDYEKLLGGGIWCIVKLQYFYEDGVIDQNPFIIDSVTPIQMPNMDMDELVEGRKQFSKEEWIDILIRSIGMEPTQLENKVKWHMLLRMVPLCENNYNMCELGPR
;
A
#
# COMPACT_ATOMS: atom_id res chain seq x y z
N MET A 1 22.23 -4.90 -9.99
CA MET A 1 21.94 -4.53 -8.58
C MET A 1 23.19 -4.76 -7.75
N ASP A 2 23.38 -4.10 -6.61
CA ASP A 2 24.39 -4.57 -5.66
C ASP A 2 23.94 -5.89 -5.00
N GLU A 3 24.88 -6.66 -4.47
CA GLU A 3 24.62 -7.98 -3.84
C GLU A 3 23.58 -7.89 -2.72
N LEU A 4 23.61 -6.80 -1.95
CA LEU A 4 22.66 -6.52 -0.87
C LEU A 4 21.21 -6.39 -1.38
N SER A 5 21.01 -5.76 -2.52
CA SER A 5 19.68 -5.55 -3.09
C SER A 5 19.10 -6.85 -3.67
N MET A 6 19.93 -7.74 -4.21
CA MET A 6 19.47 -9.08 -4.63
C MET A 6 18.97 -9.87 -3.43
N LYS A 7 19.74 -9.87 -2.35
CA LYS A 7 19.41 -10.54 -1.09
C LYS A 7 18.15 -9.97 -0.43
N LEU A 8 17.98 -8.65 -0.47
CA LEU A 8 16.76 -7.97 -0.04
C LEU A 8 15.53 -8.42 -0.84
N ASN A 9 15.62 -8.47 -2.17
CA ASN A 9 14.49 -8.94 -3.00
C ASN A 9 14.17 -10.42 -2.75
N GLN A 10 15.17 -11.25 -2.42
CA GLN A 10 14.96 -12.66 -2.12
C GLN A 10 14.24 -12.88 -0.78
N HIS A 11 14.61 -12.14 0.28
CA HIS A 11 14.08 -12.37 1.63
C HIS A 11 12.94 -11.41 2.03
N PHE A 12 12.76 -10.31 1.31
CA PHE A 12 11.75 -9.28 1.57
C PHE A 12 11.01 -8.90 0.29
N ALA A 13 10.65 -9.90 -0.52
CA ALA A 13 9.88 -9.71 -1.75
C ALA A 13 8.62 -8.87 -1.49
N GLY A 14 8.35 -7.89 -2.36
CA GLY A 14 7.20 -6.98 -2.21
C GLY A 14 7.36 -5.89 -1.13
N LYS A 15 8.42 -5.92 -0.32
CA LYS A 15 8.76 -4.88 0.69
C LYS A 15 9.88 -3.95 0.23
N VAL A 16 10.53 -4.28 -0.89
CA VAL A 16 11.57 -3.46 -1.53
C VAL A 16 10.96 -2.73 -2.70
N VAL A 17 11.18 -1.42 -2.78
CA VAL A 17 10.61 -0.57 -3.83
C VAL A 17 11.69 0.25 -4.53
N ARG A 18 11.62 0.27 -5.86
CA ARG A 18 12.45 1.10 -6.74
C ARG A 18 11.91 2.53 -6.79
N LYS A 19 12.49 3.40 -5.96
CA LYS A 19 12.05 4.81 -5.82
C LYS A 19 12.26 5.64 -7.09
N ASP A 20 13.25 5.30 -7.92
CA ASP A 20 13.51 5.90 -9.22
C ASP A 20 12.32 5.76 -10.18
N LEU A 21 11.68 4.58 -10.22
CA LEU A 21 10.50 4.34 -11.05
C LEU A 21 9.26 5.06 -10.51
N THR A 22 9.14 5.14 -9.20
CA THR A 22 8.04 5.84 -8.52
C THR A 22 8.00 7.33 -8.91
N GLN A 23 9.17 7.98 -8.95
CA GLN A 23 9.28 9.38 -9.36
C GLN A 23 8.89 9.61 -10.82
N LYS A 24 9.28 8.70 -11.73
CA LYS A 24 8.91 8.78 -13.15
C LYS A 24 7.39 8.67 -13.35
N LEU A 25 6.73 7.77 -12.63
CA LEU A 25 5.27 7.57 -12.74
C LEU A 25 4.45 8.70 -12.11
N LYS A 26 4.94 9.32 -11.04
CA LYS A 26 4.24 10.41 -10.33
C LYS A 26 3.93 11.60 -11.25
N GLN A 27 4.77 11.86 -12.26
CA GLN A 27 4.57 12.99 -13.18
C GLN A 27 3.32 12.85 -14.07
N GLY A 28 2.78 11.62 -14.23
CA GLY A 28 1.63 11.35 -15.10
C GLY A 28 0.29 11.15 -14.40
N ALA A 29 0.25 11.03 -13.07
CA ALA A 29 -0.99 10.70 -12.35
C ALA A 29 -1.07 11.32 -10.95
N ASN A 30 -2.23 11.88 -10.59
CA ASN A 30 -2.53 12.39 -9.26
C ASN A 30 -2.90 11.25 -8.30
N VAL A 31 -1.94 10.35 -8.06
CA VAL A 31 -2.10 9.14 -7.25
C VAL A 31 -1.17 9.25 -6.04
N PRO A 32 -1.61 8.86 -4.82
CA PRO A 32 -0.73 8.85 -3.66
C PRO A 32 0.51 7.97 -3.88
N ILE A 33 1.68 8.45 -3.44
CA ILE A 33 2.97 7.81 -3.70
C ILE A 33 2.99 6.35 -3.26
N TYR A 34 2.51 6.07 -2.04
CA TYR A 34 2.49 4.70 -1.50
C TYR A 34 1.64 3.72 -2.32
N VAL A 35 0.65 4.21 -3.08
CA VAL A 35 -0.13 3.35 -4.01
C VAL A 35 0.74 2.93 -5.19
N LEU A 36 1.51 3.87 -5.74
CA LEU A 36 2.47 3.58 -6.80
C LEU A 36 3.56 2.61 -6.31
N GLU A 37 4.10 2.85 -5.12
CA GLU A 37 5.14 2.03 -4.51
C GLU A 37 4.66 0.57 -4.31
N TYR A 38 3.43 0.38 -3.83
CA TYR A 38 2.84 -0.95 -3.68
C TYR A 38 2.69 -1.68 -5.02
N LEU A 39 2.14 -1.01 -6.04
CA LEU A 39 1.97 -1.60 -7.37
C LEU A 39 3.32 -1.94 -8.02
N LEU A 40 4.31 -1.05 -7.92
CA LEU A 40 5.67 -1.32 -8.38
C LEU A 40 6.31 -2.47 -7.60
N GLY A 41 6.12 -2.55 -6.29
CA GLY A 41 6.61 -3.66 -5.47
C GLY A 41 6.04 -5.01 -5.88
N MET A 42 4.80 -5.06 -6.39
CA MET A 42 4.19 -6.30 -6.88
C MET A 42 4.66 -6.72 -8.28
N TYR A 43 4.87 -5.76 -9.18
CA TYR A 43 5.10 -6.05 -10.62
C TYR A 43 6.52 -5.79 -11.11
N CYS A 44 7.36 -5.11 -10.32
CA CYS A 44 8.74 -4.75 -10.67
C CYS A 44 9.78 -5.28 -9.67
N ALA A 45 9.46 -6.34 -8.92
CA ALA A 45 10.37 -7.01 -7.99
C ALA A 45 11.35 -7.97 -8.73
N THR A 46 12.02 -7.47 -9.76
CA THR A 46 12.99 -8.21 -10.57
C THR A 46 14.12 -7.30 -11.02
N ASP A 47 15.24 -7.86 -11.46
CA ASP A 47 16.43 -7.17 -11.95
C ASP A 47 16.55 -7.16 -13.48
N ASP A 48 15.73 -7.94 -14.18
CA ASP A 48 15.64 -7.94 -15.63
C ASP A 48 14.97 -6.66 -16.15
N GLU A 49 15.72 -5.83 -16.88
CA GLU A 49 15.26 -4.54 -17.39
C GLU A 49 14.02 -4.67 -18.30
N ASP A 50 13.95 -5.73 -19.11
CA ASP A 50 12.79 -5.98 -19.97
C ASP A 50 11.54 -6.27 -19.13
N SER A 51 11.67 -7.12 -18.10
CA SER A 51 10.61 -7.41 -17.15
C SER A 51 10.22 -6.18 -16.32
N ILE A 52 11.17 -5.32 -15.94
CA ILE A 52 10.89 -4.06 -15.25
C ILE A 52 10.05 -3.15 -16.14
N ASN A 53 10.45 -2.95 -17.39
CA ASN A 53 9.72 -2.10 -18.34
C ASN A 53 8.30 -2.64 -18.58
N ALA A 54 8.15 -3.96 -18.76
CA ALA A 54 6.85 -4.60 -18.86
C ALA A 54 6.01 -4.42 -17.58
N GLY A 55 6.64 -4.52 -16.40
CA GLY A 55 6.01 -4.27 -15.11
C GLY A 55 5.52 -2.83 -14.97
N VAL A 56 6.32 -1.85 -15.38
CA VAL A 56 5.95 -0.42 -15.36
C VAL A 56 4.75 -0.16 -16.28
N GLU A 57 4.75 -0.69 -17.50
CA GLU A 57 3.60 -0.56 -18.40
C GLU A 57 2.35 -1.23 -17.83
N ARG A 58 2.50 -2.40 -17.19
CA ARG A 58 1.39 -3.06 -16.49
C ARG A 58 0.83 -2.19 -15.36
N VAL A 59 1.68 -1.54 -14.57
CA VAL A 59 1.26 -0.62 -13.51
C VAL A 59 0.51 0.58 -14.09
N LYS A 60 0.99 1.16 -15.20
CA LYS A 60 0.27 2.25 -15.90
C LYS A 60 -1.12 1.82 -16.34
N ASN A 61 -1.26 0.63 -16.92
CA ASN A 61 -2.55 0.10 -17.37
C ASN A 61 -3.51 -0.12 -16.19
N ILE A 62 -3.04 -0.72 -15.10
CA ILE A 62 -3.84 -0.91 -13.87
C ILE A 62 -4.33 0.44 -13.33
N LEU A 63 -3.47 1.46 -13.28
CA LEU A 63 -3.87 2.78 -12.83
C LEU A 63 -4.87 3.44 -13.78
N ALA A 64 -4.69 3.31 -15.10
CA ALA A 64 -5.61 3.86 -16.07
C ALA A 64 -7.00 3.21 -16.00
N ASP A 65 -7.06 1.89 -15.78
CA ASP A 65 -8.30 1.14 -15.82
C ASP A 65 -9.02 1.06 -14.46
N ASN A 66 -8.26 0.97 -13.37
CA ASN A 66 -8.82 0.65 -12.05
C ASN A 66 -8.78 1.82 -11.06
N PHE A 67 -7.87 2.80 -11.21
CA PHE A 67 -7.84 3.93 -10.28
C PHE A 67 -9.02 4.85 -10.49
N VAL A 68 -9.86 4.99 -9.46
CA VAL A 68 -11.07 5.80 -9.57
C VAL A 68 -10.71 7.27 -9.40
N ARG A 69 -11.01 8.05 -10.44
CA ARG A 69 -10.97 9.52 -10.38
C ARG A 69 -12.39 10.04 -10.09
N PRO A 70 -12.57 10.99 -9.16
CA PRO A 70 -13.91 11.45 -8.78
C PRO A 70 -14.76 11.96 -9.96
N ASP A 71 -14.14 12.57 -10.96
CA ASP A 71 -14.77 13.07 -12.19
C ASP A 71 -15.20 11.96 -13.17
N GLU A 72 -14.63 10.76 -13.05
CA GLU A 72 -15.00 9.58 -13.86
C GLU A 72 -15.85 8.55 -13.09
N ALA A 73 -16.31 8.87 -11.88
CA ALA A 73 -17.00 7.92 -11.00
C ALA A 73 -18.22 7.25 -11.66
N GLU A 74 -19.09 8.01 -12.33
CA GLU A 74 -20.29 7.47 -12.98
C GLU A 74 -19.97 6.55 -14.17
N LYS A 75 -18.88 6.85 -14.90
CA LYS A 75 -18.38 5.99 -15.99
C LYS A 75 -17.91 4.65 -15.43
N ILE A 76 -17.21 4.65 -14.28
CA ILE A 76 -16.79 3.42 -13.61
C ILE A 76 -17.98 2.63 -13.04
N LYS A 77 -18.97 3.30 -12.44
CA LYS A 77 -20.22 2.64 -11.99
C LYS A 77 -20.96 1.95 -13.14
N SER A 78 -21.06 2.63 -14.29
CA SER A 78 -21.63 2.06 -15.51
C SER A 78 -20.84 0.81 -15.96
N LYS A 79 -19.51 0.88 -16.00
CA LYS A 79 -18.67 -0.30 -16.30
C LYS A 79 -18.91 -1.46 -15.33
N ILE A 80 -18.99 -1.20 -14.03
CA ILE A 80 -19.26 -2.22 -13.00
C ILE A 80 -20.60 -2.92 -13.28
N ARG A 81 -21.65 -2.15 -13.63
CA ARG A 81 -22.96 -2.68 -13.99
C ARG A 81 -22.90 -3.55 -15.25
N GLU A 82 -22.32 -3.05 -16.34
CA GLU A 82 -22.29 -3.76 -17.63
C GLU A 82 -21.40 -5.01 -17.58
N MET A 83 -20.29 -4.97 -16.84
CA MET A 83 -19.36 -6.09 -16.75
C MET A 83 -19.72 -7.09 -15.65
N SER A 84 -20.70 -6.77 -14.79
CA SER A 84 -21.07 -7.50 -13.55
C SER A 84 -19.97 -7.65 -12.50
N ARG A 85 -18.69 -7.63 -12.89
CA ARG A 85 -17.50 -7.71 -12.05
C ARG A 85 -16.45 -6.71 -12.52
N TYR A 86 -15.91 -5.93 -11.60
CA TYR A 86 -14.84 -4.98 -11.91
C TYR A 86 -13.95 -4.73 -10.70
N THR A 87 -12.69 -4.42 -10.96
CA THR A 87 -11.72 -4.06 -9.91
C THR A 87 -11.55 -2.55 -9.88
N VAL A 88 -11.56 -1.96 -8.70
CA VAL A 88 -11.30 -0.53 -8.49
C VAL A 88 -10.20 -0.31 -7.46
N ILE A 89 -9.45 0.77 -7.60
CA ILE A 89 -8.53 1.28 -6.59
C ILE A 89 -9.14 2.56 -6.03
N ASP A 90 -9.52 2.52 -4.76
CA ASP A 90 -10.18 3.63 -4.07
C ASP A 90 -9.84 3.60 -2.57
N LYS A 91 -10.07 4.73 -1.90
CA LYS A 91 -9.98 4.83 -0.45
C LYS A 91 -11.32 4.45 0.19
N LEU A 92 -11.29 3.41 1.01
CA LEU A 92 -12.44 2.89 1.74
C LEU A 92 -12.41 3.36 3.19
N THR A 93 -13.55 3.84 3.66
CA THR A 93 -13.86 3.99 5.09
C THR A 93 -15.02 3.07 5.45
N VAL A 94 -15.05 2.58 6.69
CA VAL A 94 -16.10 1.68 7.17
C VAL A 94 -16.73 2.25 8.42
N LYS A 95 -18.04 2.03 8.59
CA LYS A 95 -18.78 2.37 9.80
C LYS A 95 -19.72 1.23 10.18
N LEU A 96 -20.03 1.11 11.46
CA LEU A 96 -21.09 0.23 11.94
C LEU A 96 -22.45 0.87 11.63
N ASN A 97 -23.32 0.15 10.94
CA ASN A 97 -24.73 0.49 10.81
C ASN A 97 -25.50 -0.17 11.95
N GLU A 98 -25.60 0.52 13.09
CA GLU A 98 -26.24 0.03 14.31
C GLU A 98 -27.71 -0.39 14.13
N LYS A 99 -28.41 0.18 13.13
CA LYS A 99 -29.81 -0.17 12.85
C LYS A 99 -29.96 -1.55 12.20
N LYS A 100 -28.96 -1.97 11.43
CA LYS A 100 -28.94 -3.23 10.68
C LYS A 100 -27.95 -4.24 11.26
N ASP A 101 -27.15 -3.84 12.25
CA ASP A 101 -26.06 -4.61 12.84
C ASP A 101 -25.06 -5.17 11.80
N ILE A 102 -24.71 -4.33 10.83
CA ILE A 102 -23.75 -4.66 9.77
C ILE A 102 -22.70 -3.56 9.60
N TYR A 103 -21.52 -3.93 9.14
CA TYR A 103 -20.53 -2.95 8.68
C TYR A 103 -20.84 -2.51 7.25
N VAL A 104 -20.74 -1.21 7.01
CA VAL A 104 -20.89 -0.64 5.67
C VAL A 104 -19.71 0.23 5.30
N ALA A 105 -19.22 0.04 4.08
CA ALA A 105 -18.16 0.79 3.46
C ALA A 105 -18.69 2.03 2.71
N GLU A 106 -17.84 3.04 2.65
CA GLU A 106 -17.95 4.24 1.82
C GLU A 106 -16.68 4.37 0.97
N PHE A 107 -16.89 4.57 -0.33
CA PHE A 107 -15.85 4.72 -1.34
C PHE A 107 -15.63 6.20 -1.61
N SER A 108 -14.41 6.67 -1.38
CA SER A 108 -14.11 8.11 -1.41
C SER A 108 -14.26 8.70 -2.82
N ASN A 109 -13.70 8.05 -3.84
CA ASN A 109 -13.68 8.57 -5.20
C ASN A 109 -14.86 8.06 -6.02
N LEU A 110 -15.25 6.79 -5.86
CA LEU A 110 -16.41 6.21 -6.54
C LEU A 110 -17.72 6.76 -5.99
N GLY A 111 -17.72 7.29 -4.76
CA GLY A 111 -18.88 7.91 -4.12
C GLY A 111 -19.99 6.92 -3.77
N LEU A 112 -19.69 5.61 -3.71
CA LEU A 112 -20.63 4.61 -3.20
C LEU A 112 -20.70 4.72 -1.67
N LYS A 113 -21.90 4.65 -1.13
CA LYS A 113 -22.16 4.67 0.32
C LYS A 113 -23.03 3.49 0.70
N ASN A 114 -22.94 3.08 1.96
CA ASN A 114 -23.75 2.00 2.52
C ASN A 114 -23.58 0.68 1.73
N VAL A 115 -22.36 0.37 1.30
CA VAL A 115 -22.03 -0.91 0.66
C VAL A 115 -21.66 -1.90 1.75
N GLU A 116 -22.31 -3.04 1.86
CA GLU A 116 -22.00 -4.01 2.91
C GLU A 116 -20.56 -4.55 2.78
N ILE A 117 -19.88 -4.70 3.91
CA ILE A 117 -18.53 -5.27 3.99
C ILE A 117 -18.45 -6.30 5.11
N SER A 118 -17.75 -7.41 4.87
CA SER A 118 -17.55 -8.45 5.87
C SER A 118 -16.83 -7.92 7.12
N ALA A 119 -17.31 -8.33 8.30
CA ALA A 119 -16.67 -8.03 9.59
C ALA A 119 -15.23 -8.55 9.70
N ASN A 120 -14.86 -9.58 8.93
CA ASN A 120 -13.48 -10.09 8.90
C ASN A 120 -12.51 -9.01 8.41
N TYR A 121 -12.86 -8.26 7.37
CA TYR A 121 -12.01 -7.15 6.89
C TYR A 121 -11.86 -6.03 7.91
N VAL A 122 -12.90 -5.78 8.71
CA VAL A 122 -12.85 -4.78 9.78
C VAL A 122 -11.93 -5.23 10.91
N LYS A 123 -12.01 -6.51 11.28
CA LYS A 123 -11.15 -7.12 12.30
C LYS A 123 -9.69 -7.15 11.87
N ASP A 124 -9.43 -7.53 10.62
CA ASP A 124 -8.07 -7.64 10.10
C ASP A 124 -7.45 -6.24 9.87
N TYR A 125 -8.29 -5.24 9.53
CA TYR A 125 -7.86 -3.91 9.11
C TYR A 125 -8.58 -2.79 9.88
N GLU A 126 -8.31 -2.66 11.18
CA GLU A 126 -8.99 -1.69 12.08
C GLU A 126 -8.97 -0.23 11.57
N LYS A 127 -7.93 0.17 10.83
CA LYS A 127 -7.82 1.52 10.23
C LYS A 127 -8.98 1.87 9.29
N LEU A 128 -9.72 0.89 8.78
CA LEU A 128 -10.95 1.10 8.01
C LEU A 128 -12.00 1.89 8.82
N LEU A 129 -12.09 1.71 10.14
CA LEU A 129 -13.05 2.40 11.03
C LEU A 129 -12.64 3.82 11.42
N GLY A 130 -11.38 4.22 11.19
CA GLY A 130 -10.85 5.53 11.57
C GLY A 130 -10.73 6.48 10.39
N GLY A 131 -9.57 6.42 9.71
CA GLY A 131 -9.21 7.35 8.63
C GLY A 131 -9.39 6.80 7.21
N GLY A 132 -9.76 5.52 7.09
CA GLY A 132 -9.87 4.79 5.84
C GLY A 132 -8.52 4.37 5.26
N ILE A 133 -8.56 3.37 4.38
CA ILE A 133 -7.38 2.76 3.77
C ILE A 133 -7.57 2.74 2.25
N TRP A 134 -6.50 2.97 1.48
CA TRP A 134 -6.52 2.70 0.04
C TRP A 134 -6.51 1.21 -0.20
N CYS A 135 -7.46 0.74 -1.00
CA CYS A 135 -7.64 -0.68 -1.27
C CYS A 135 -7.81 -0.92 -2.76
N ILE A 136 -7.33 -2.07 -3.22
CA ILE A 136 -7.81 -2.71 -4.44
C ILE A 136 -9.07 -3.48 -4.05
N VAL A 137 -10.20 -3.15 -4.66
CA VAL A 137 -11.51 -3.75 -4.34
C VAL A 137 -12.10 -4.39 -5.58
N LYS A 138 -12.46 -5.66 -5.46
CA LYS A 138 -13.28 -6.34 -6.46
C LYS A 138 -14.74 -6.10 -6.12
N LEU A 139 -15.46 -5.48 -7.05
CA LEU A 139 -16.88 -5.20 -6.94
C LEU A 139 -17.66 -6.14 -7.86
N GLN A 140 -18.82 -6.56 -7.37
CA GLN A 140 -19.86 -7.22 -8.13
C GLN A 140 -21.07 -6.30 -8.22
N TYR A 141 -21.81 -6.39 -9.33
CA TYR A 141 -23.10 -5.73 -9.48
C TYR A 141 -24.19 -6.79 -9.59
N PHE A 142 -25.15 -6.74 -8.66
CA PHE A 142 -26.32 -7.59 -8.69
C PHE A 142 -27.53 -6.80 -8.23
N TYR A 143 -28.55 -6.74 -9.09
CA TYR A 143 -29.80 -6.04 -8.80
C TYR A 143 -30.95 -7.04 -8.85
N GLU A 144 -31.73 -7.11 -7.78
CA GLU A 144 -32.90 -7.99 -7.68
C GLU A 144 -34.18 -7.17 -7.57
N ASP A 145 -35.11 -7.39 -8.50
CA ASP A 145 -36.41 -6.74 -8.49
C ASP A 145 -37.22 -7.14 -7.25
N GLY A 146 -37.68 -6.15 -6.48
CA GLY A 146 -38.55 -6.34 -5.32
C GLY A 146 -37.85 -6.24 -3.95
N VAL A 147 -36.52 -6.13 -3.90
CA VAL A 147 -35.79 -5.86 -2.65
C VAL A 147 -35.66 -4.35 -2.43
N ILE A 148 -36.36 -3.84 -1.42
CA ILE A 148 -36.30 -2.42 -1.04
C ILE A 148 -34.98 -2.13 -0.31
N ASP A 149 -34.32 -1.01 -0.66
CA ASP A 149 -33.06 -0.54 -0.06
C ASP A 149 -31.83 -1.46 -0.24
N GLN A 150 -31.83 -2.33 -1.25
CA GLN A 150 -30.63 -3.09 -1.60
C GLN A 150 -29.62 -2.19 -2.34
N ASN A 151 -28.39 -2.16 -1.84
CA ASN A 151 -27.28 -1.61 -2.61
C ASN A 151 -26.85 -2.67 -3.64
N PRO A 152 -26.95 -2.41 -4.95
CA PRO A 152 -26.63 -3.43 -5.95
C PRO A 152 -25.13 -3.67 -6.09
N PHE A 153 -24.30 -2.80 -5.50
CA PHE A 153 -22.86 -2.99 -5.45
C PHE A 153 -22.49 -3.89 -4.26
N ILE A 154 -21.76 -4.96 -4.55
CA ILE A 154 -21.32 -5.95 -3.58
C ILE A 154 -19.80 -6.00 -3.57
N ILE A 155 -19.19 -5.95 -2.39
CA ILE A 155 -17.75 -6.14 -2.22
C ILE A 155 -17.44 -7.64 -2.24
N ASP A 156 -16.73 -8.08 -3.26
CA ASP A 156 -16.26 -9.47 -3.39
C ASP A 156 -14.96 -9.68 -2.61
N SER A 157 -14.00 -8.76 -2.74
CA SER A 157 -12.75 -8.82 -1.99
C SER A 157 -12.15 -7.44 -1.77
N VAL A 158 -11.53 -7.23 -0.61
CA VAL A 158 -10.76 -6.03 -0.27
C VAL A 158 -9.31 -6.41 -0.06
N THR A 159 -8.41 -5.74 -0.77
CA THR A 159 -6.95 -5.88 -0.60
C THR A 159 -6.36 -4.53 -0.26
N PRO A 160 -6.00 -4.26 1.01
CA PRO A 160 -5.33 -3.03 1.40
C PRO A 160 -4.01 -2.85 0.67
N ILE A 161 -3.77 -1.62 0.22
CA ILE A 161 -2.52 -1.20 -0.45
C ILE A 161 -1.45 -0.80 0.59
N GLN A 162 -1.87 -0.58 1.84
CA GLN A 162 -0.97 -0.42 2.97
C GLN A 162 -0.87 -1.75 3.72
N MET A 163 0.36 -2.12 4.13
CA MET A 163 0.60 -3.18 5.11
C MET A 163 -0.18 -2.84 6.39
N PRO A 164 -1.27 -3.56 6.71
CA PRO A 164 -2.11 -3.23 7.86
C PRO A 164 -1.40 -3.57 9.16
N ASN A 165 -0.65 -4.68 9.14
CA ASN A 165 0.15 -5.21 10.23
C ASN A 165 1.54 -5.62 9.69
N MET A 166 2.58 -5.35 10.48
CA MET A 166 3.94 -5.84 10.23
C MET A 166 4.04 -7.26 10.80
N ASP A 167 4.27 -8.25 9.95
CA ASP A 167 4.60 -9.60 10.41
C ASP A 167 6.01 -9.58 11.01
N MET A 168 6.06 -9.57 12.34
CA MET A 168 7.30 -9.51 13.10
C MET A 168 8.09 -10.80 12.97
N ASP A 169 7.42 -11.95 12.85
CA ASP A 169 8.10 -13.25 12.75
C ASP A 169 8.80 -13.36 11.40
N GLU A 170 8.14 -12.93 10.32
CA GLU A 170 8.73 -12.84 8.99
C GLU A 170 9.93 -11.88 8.98
N LEU A 171 9.82 -10.71 9.64
CA LEU A 171 10.93 -9.75 9.74
C LEU A 171 12.13 -10.34 10.49
N VAL A 172 11.88 -11.02 11.61
CA VAL A 172 12.92 -11.64 12.43
C VAL A 172 13.61 -12.77 11.68
N GLU A 173 12.87 -13.59 10.93
CA GLU A 173 13.45 -14.67 10.14
C GLU A 173 14.26 -14.11 8.95
N GLY A 174 13.72 -13.14 8.22
CA GLY A 174 14.43 -12.45 7.15
C GLY A 174 15.72 -11.80 7.65
N ARG A 175 15.69 -11.15 8.83
CA ARG A 175 16.87 -10.55 9.47
C ARG A 175 18.03 -11.54 9.63
N LYS A 176 17.77 -12.80 9.97
CA LYS A 176 18.82 -13.81 10.23
C LYS A 176 19.70 -14.08 9.02
N GLN A 177 19.21 -13.77 7.83
CA GLN A 177 19.92 -14.00 6.57
C GLN A 177 21.01 -12.94 6.32
N PHE A 178 21.01 -11.83 7.05
CA PHE A 178 21.92 -10.70 6.85
C PHE A 178 22.99 -10.60 7.93
N SER A 179 24.18 -10.14 7.57
CA SER A 179 25.21 -9.75 8.52
C SER A 179 24.78 -8.49 9.29
N LYS A 180 25.55 -8.12 10.33
CA LYS A 180 25.29 -6.89 11.07
C LYS A 180 25.51 -5.66 10.18
N GLU A 181 26.56 -5.67 9.39
CA GLU A 181 26.98 -4.60 8.50
C GLU A 181 25.96 -4.41 7.37
N GLU A 182 25.53 -5.49 6.74
CA GLU A 182 24.44 -5.48 5.74
C GLU A 182 23.16 -4.90 6.34
N TRP A 183 22.80 -5.31 7.56
CA TRP A 183 21.58 -4.83 8.20
C TRP A 183 21.62 -3.34 8.53
N ILE A 184 22.77 -2.83 8.96
CA ILE A 184 22.97 -1.39 9.18
C ILE A 184 22.74 -0.65 7.85
N ASP A 185 23.31 -1.13 6.76
CA ASP A 185 23.17 -0.51 5.44
C ASP A 185 21.72 -0.55 4.95
N ILE A 186 20.98 -1.63 5.21
CA ILE A 186 19.54 -1.73 4.94
C ILE A 186 18.77 -0.66 5.72
N LEU A 187 18.99 -0.53 7.03
CA LEU A 187 18.30 0.47 7.86
C LEU A 187 18.56 1.91 7.37
N ILE A 188 19.80 2.20 6.97
CA ILE A 188 20.19 3.49 6.40
C ILE A 188 19.48 3.75 5.07
N ARG A 189 19.34 2.74 4.20
CA ARG A 189 18.55 2.85 2.96
C ARG A 189 17.07 3.07 3.23
N SER A 190 16.51 2.41 4.25
CA SER A 190 15.11 2.54 4.62
C SER A 190 14.73 3.96 5.04
N ILE A 191 15.65 4.69 5.71
CA ILE A 191 15.46 6.12 6.02
C ILE A 191 15.78 7.06 4.84
N GLY A 192 16.12 6.51 3.67
CA GLY A 192 16.32 7.25 2.43
C GLY A 192 17.75 7.77 2.20
N MET A 193 18.75 7.21 2.89
CA MET A 193 20.16 7.60 2.72
C MET A 193 20.97 6.52 1.99
N GLU A 194 22.00 6.92 1.25
CA GLU A 194 22.90 5.98 0.56
C GLU A 194 24.07 5.56 1.49
N PRO A 195 24.12 4.31 1.97
CA PRO A 195 25.12 3.87 2.94
C PRO A 195 26.55 3.88 2.39
N THR A 196 26.75 3.78 1.07
CA THR A 196 28.09 3.85 0.47
C THR A 196 28.71 5.25 0.53
N GLN A 197 27.89 6.29 0.76
CA GLN A 197 28.34 7.68 0.89
C GLN A 197 28.57 8.09 2.36
N LEU A 198 28.47 7.16 3.31
CA LEU A 198 28.59 7.44 4.74
C LEU A 198 29.70 6.62 5.39
N GLU A 199 30.53 7.29 6.18
CA GLU A 199 31.44 6.60 7.09
C GLU A 199 30.66 5.81 8.15
N ASN A 200 31.24 4.72 8.64
CA ASN A 200 30.60 3.84 9.62
C ASN A 200 30.11 4.60 10.87
N LYS A 201 30.90 5.55 11.37
CA LYS A 201 30.51 6.38 12.53
C LYS A 201 29.26 7.21 12.24
N VAL A 202 29.13 7.75 11.03
CA VAL A 202 27.96 8.53 10.61
C VAL A 202 26.72 7.63 10.52
N LYS A 203 26.86 6.39 10.01
CA LYS A 203 25.77 5.41 10.02
C LYS A 203 25.22 5.19 11.44
N TRP A 204 26.09 4.98 12.42
CA TRP A 204 25.68 4.84 13.83
C TRP A 204 24.98 6.08 14.39
N HIS A 205 25.44 7.29 14.04
CA HIS A 205 24.74 8.52 14.43
C HIS A 205 23.34 8.61 13.81
N MET A 206 23.16 8.21 12.56
CA MET A 206 21.84 8.14 11.93
C MET A 206 20.93 7.11 12.62
N LEU A 207 21.46 5.93 12.96
CA LEU A 207 20.70 4.92 13.71
C LEU A 207 20.29 5.41 15.10
N LEU A 208 21.17 6.14 15.80
CA LEU A 208 20.87 6.72 17.12
C LEU A 208 19.64 7.64 17.07
N ARG A 209 19.44 8.35 15.95
CA ARG A 209 18.28 9.23 15.75
C ARG A 209 16.96 8.48 15.66
N MET A 210 16.99 7.17 15.44
CA MET A 210 15.80 6.31 15.41
C MET A 210 15.45 5.69 16.77
N VAL A 211 16.34 5.75 17.78
CA VAL A 211 16.07 5.19 19.11
C VAL A 211 14.76 5.71 19.73
N PRO A 212 14.40 7.01 19.62
CA PRO A 212 13.11 7.49 20.13
C PRO A 212 11.88 6.83 19.49
N LEU A 213 12.02 6.21 18.31
CA LEU A 213 10.92 5.54 17.61
C LEU A 213 10.67 4.11 18.12
N CYS A 214 11.67 3.49 18.76
CA CYS A 214 11.58 2.11 19.26
C CYS A 214 11.68 1.99 20.78
N GLU A 215 12.20 3.00 21.47
CA GLU A 215 12.35 3.01 22.92
C GLU A 215 11.45 4.05 23.58
N ASN A 216 10.53 3.58 24.42
CA ASN A 216 9.65 4.46 25.20
C ASN A 216 10.46 5.29 26.21
N ASN A 217 10.06 6.54 26.43
CA ASN A 217 10.68 7.47 27.37
C ASN A 217 12.16 7.82 27.06
N TYR A 218 12.61 7.63 25.82
CA TYR A 218 13.95 8.07 25.40
C TYR A 218 13.91 9.51 24.90
N ASN A 219 14.55 10.43 25.63
CA ASN A 219 14.69 11.83 25.22
C ASN A 219 16.02 12.04 24.50
N MET A 220 15.97 12.56 23.28
CA MET A 220 17.15 12.88 22.48
C MET A 220 17.22 14.39 22.23
N CYS A 221 18.38 14.99 22.45
CA CYS A 221 18.67 16.37 22.06
C CYS A 221 19.80 16.35 21.03
N GLU A 222 19.53 16.89 19.84
CA GLU A 222 20.53 17.07 18.80
C GLU A 222 20.85 18.56 18.68
N LEU A 223 22.12 18.90 18.85
CA LEU A 223 22.61 20.26 18.71
C LEU A 223 23.01 20.47 17.25
N GLY A 224 22.24 21.27 16.53
CA GLY A 224 22.58 21.67 15.17
C GLY A 224 23.83 22.56 15.15
N PRO A 225 24.61 22.55 14.05
CA PRO A 225 25.70 23.51 13.87
C PRO A 225 25.13 24.94 13.79
N ARG A 226 25.84 25.90 14.40
CA ARG A 226 25.69 27.33 14.10
C ARG A 226 26.36 27.66 12.78
#